data_AF-A0A559LLE1-F1
#
_entry.id   AF-A0A559LLE1-F1
#
_cell.length_a   1.000
_cell.length_b   1.000
_cell.length_c   1.000
_cell.angle_alpha   90.00
_cell.angle_beta   90.00
_cell.angle_gamma   90.00
#
_symmetry.space_group_name_H-M   'P 1'
#
loop_
_entity.id
_entity.type
_entity.pdbx_description
1 polymer ?
#
loop_
_entity_poly.entity_id
_entity_poly.type
_entity_poly.pdbx_seq_one_letter_code
_entity_poly.pdbx_strand_id
1 'polypeptide(L)'
;MVVQIKNVIVAGATGNLGGPLVNHLVEAGFNVSGLTRQSGVTLLDGVKAVQSDYSPNSLVQAFEGQDAVIAAVGFGALGDQKKLIDAAIKASVKVFLPGEFGSDTTNPYIQSALPFAGDKSSVVDYLKDHESQINWVGIISGPFFDMGLTAGFLGVDLKTKKATLYDGGDVPLTVSTLGQLGRGVAASLRNLDQTANKFVYISSTTITQNRLLEAAEKVTGKKFEVTHVSTAEIRGKGYEKLKNHDYSGVLDLLQSIWFGKDTNLGDHTGLLWDEKLGLTPESADDVLHSVVASF
;
A
#
# COMPACT_ATOMS: atom_id res chain seq x y z
N MET A 1 26.73 7.61 13.07
CA MET A 1 25.87 6.80 13.96
C MET A 1 24.63 6.43 13.16
N VAL A 2 24.24 5.16 13.13
CA VAL A 2 23.02 4.71 12.43
C VAL A 2 21.81 5.25 13.19
N VAL A 3 20.87 5.88 12.49
CA VAL A 3 19.64 6.39 13.12
C VAL A 3 18.79 5.18 13.53
N GLN A 4 18.67 4.94 14.83
CA GLN A 4 17.84 3.85 15.34
C GLN A 4 16.38 4.31 15.48
N ILE A 5 15.47 3.54 14.89
CA ILE A 5 14.02 3.69 15.01
C ILE A 5 13.49 2.60 15.95
N LYS A 6 12.72 3.00 16.96
CA LYS A 6 12.13 2.09 17.96
C LYS A 6 10.66 2.35 18.20
N ASN A 7 10.27 3.61 18.41
CA ASN A 7 8.88 4.01 18.67
C ASN A 7 8.22 4.43 17.36
N VAL A 8 7.15 3.74 16.98
CA VAL A 8 6.45 3.97 15.71
C VAL A 8 4.97 4.23 15.99
N ILE A 9 4.46 5.35 15.49
CA ILE A 9 3.03 5.64 15.55
C ILE A 9 2.39 5.52 14.17
N VAL A 10 1.27 4.80 14.10
CA VAL A 10 0.51 4.56 12.87
C VAL A 10 -0.78 5.38 12.90
N ALA A 11 -0.90 6.36 12.01
CA ALA A 11 -2.17 7.01 11.72
C ALA A 11 -3.00 6.12 10.79
N GLY A 12 -4.27 5.89 11.13
CA GLY A 12 -5.10 4.92 10.42
C GLY A 12 -4.90 3.47 10.90
N ALA A 13 -4.39 3.27 12.12
CA ALA A 13 -4.07 1.96 12.71
C ALA A 13 -5.22 0.92 12.72
N THR A 14 -6.47 1.34 12.57
CA THR A 14 -7.64 0.44 12.54
C THR A 14 -8.16 0.15 11.13
N GLY A 15 -7.53 0.70 10.10
CA GLY A 15 -7.95 0.51 8.71
C GLY A 15 -7.52 -0.84 8.14
N ASN A 16 -8.04 -1.18 6.95
CA ASN A 16 -7.71 -2.42 6.24
C ASN A 16 -6.21 -2.61 5.98
N LEU A 17 -5.48 -1.50 5.83
CA LEU A 17 -4.02 -1.50 5.74
C LEU A 17 -3.36 -1.36 7.12
N GLY A 18 -3.82 -0.38 7.91
CA GLY A 18 -3.16 -0.02 9.17
C GLY A 18 -3.16 -1.12 10.22
N GLY A 19 -4.23 -1.92 10.31
CA GLY A 19 -4.31 -3.02 11.28
C GLY A 19 -3.24 -4.10 11.04
N PRO A 20 -3.20 -4.71 9.84
CA PRO A 20 -2.13 -5.65 9.46
C PRO A 20 -0.73 -5.04 9.60
N LEU A 21 -0.55 -3.77 9.23
CA LEU A 21 0.73 -3.08 9.37
C LEU A 21 1.19 -2.95 10.84
N VAL A 22 0.27 -2.60 11.74
CA VAL A 22 0.53 -2.54 13.18
C VAL A 22 1.00 -3.91 13.70
N ASN A 23 0.32 -5.00 13.32
CA ASN A 23 0.69 -6.35 13.75
C ASN A 23 2.13 -6.70 13.34
N HIS A 24 2.48 -6.46 12.07
CA HIS A 24 3.84 -6.77 11.59
C HIS A 24 4.93 -5.88 12.19
N LEU A 25 4.62 -4.63 12.52
CA LEU A 25 5.56 -3.76 13.23
C LEU A 25 5.81 -4.25 14.67
N VAL A 26 4.77 -4.76 15.35
CA VAL A 26 4.92 -5.38 16.68
C VAL A 26 5.76 -6.65 16.59
N GLU A 27 5.49 -7.54 15.63
CA GLU A 27 6.28 -8.74 15.38
C GLU A 27 7.74 -8.43 15.04
N ALA A 28 7.98 -7.31 14.35
CA ALA A 28 9.31 -6.78 14.08
C ALA A 28 9.97 -6.12 15.30
N GLY A 29 9.35 -6.13 16.47
CA GLY A 29 9.92 -5.65 17.73
C GLY A 29 9.92 -4.13 17.89
N PHE A 30 9.12 -3.40 17.11
CA PHE A 30 8.91 -1.96 17.35
C PHE A 30 7.94 -1.74 18.52
N ASN A 31 8.11 -0.60 19.20
CA ASN A 31 7.12 -0.10 20.14
C ASN A 31 6.04 0.63 19.35
N VAL A 32 4.91 -0.02 19.11
CA VAL A 32 3.86 0.51 18.22
C VAL A 32 2.78 1.25 19.01
N SER A 33 2.40 2.42 18.52
CA SER A 33 1.21 3.15 18.95
C SER A 33 0.27 3.36 17.75
N GLY A 34 -1.04 3.38 17.98
CA GLY A 34 -2.02 3.73 16.97
C GLY A 34 -2.64 5.09 17.27
N LEU A 35 -2.63 6.01 16.30
CA LEU A 35 -3.32 7.29 16.42
C LEU A 35 -4.81 7.08 16.18
N THR A 36 -5.65 7.46 17.14
CA THR A 36 -7.11 7.26 17.08
C THR A 36 -7.85 8.59 17.27
N ARG A 37 -9.02 8.73 16.63
CA ARG A 37 -9.91 9.89 16.85
C ARG A 37 -10.72 9.76 18.14
N GLN A 38 -11.14 8.54 18.45
CA GLN A 38 -12.00 8.23 19.59
C GLN A 38 -11.16 7.69 20.76
N SER A 39 -11.60 7.99 21.98
CA SER A 39 -11.11 7.34 23.19
C SER A 39 -11.65 5.90 23.28
N GLY A 40 -10.95 5.04 24.03
CA GLY A 40 -11.41 3.67 24.30
C GLY A 40 -11.32 2.70 23.13
N VAL A 41 -10.65 3.07 22.02
CA VAL A 41 -10.37 2.15 20.91
C VAL A 41 -9.41 1.07 21.40
N THR A 42 -9.83 -0.19 21.27
CA THR A 42 -8.99 -1.35 21.53
C THR A 42 -8.20 -1.68 20.27
N LEU A 43 -6.87 -1.73 20.40
CA LEU A 43 -5.95 -2.17 19.35
C LEU A 43 -5.41 -3.57 19.71
N LEU A 44 -4.50 -4.09 18.91
CA LEU A 44 -3.78 -5.33 19.24
C LEU A 44 -3.13 -5.23 20.63
N ASP A 45 -3.08 -6.34 21.36
CA ASP A 45 -2.40 -6.43 22.66
C ASP A 45 -0.96 -5.88 22.57
N GLY A 46 -0.61 -5.01 23.51
CA GLY A 46 0.69 -4.33 23.53
C GLY A 46 0.79 -3.06 22.68
N VAL A 47 -0.24 -2.72 21.90
CA VAL A 47 -0.30 -1.48 21.11
C VAL A 47 -1.06 -0.39 21.86
N LYS A 48 -0.42 0.75 22.09
CA LYS A 48 -1.05 1.89 22.76
C LYS A 48 -1.93 2.68 21.78
N ALA A 49 -3.20 2.86 22.11
CA ALA A 49 -4.04 3.86 21.45
C ALA A 49 -3.68 5.27 21.96
N VAL A 50 -3.34 6.18 21.04
CA VAL A 50 -3.05 7.58 21.32
C VAL A 50 -4.14 8.42 20.67
N GLN A 51 -4.96 9.05 21.51
CA GLN A 51 -6.08 9.85 21.03
C GLN A 51 -5.59 11.22 20.52
N SER A 52 -6.12 11.65 19.38
CA SER A 52 -5.96 13.00 18.85
C SER A 52 -7.23 13.45 18.11
N ASP A 53 -7.60 14.70 18.29
CA ASP A 53 -8.64 15.38 17.50
C ASP A 53 -8.11 15.93 16.15
N TYR A 54 -6.85 15.63 15.82
CA TYR A 54 -6.14 16.10 14.63
C TYR A 54 -5.92 17.63 14.58
N SER A 55 -6.09 18.34 15.69
CA SER A 55 -5.59 19.71 15.84
C SER A 55 -4.05 19.72 15.87
N PRO A 56 -3.39 20.81 15.45
CA PRO A 56 -1.92 20.88 15.45
C PRO A 56 -1.29 20.54 16.81
N ASN A 57 -1.87 21.03 17.92
CA ASN A 57 -1.33 20.78 19.25
C ASN A 57 -1.51 19.33 19.69
N SER A 58 -2.67 18.71 19.44
CA SER A 58 -2.89 17.32 19.83
C SER A 58 -2.04 16.35 19.01
N LEU A 59 -1.78 16.67 17.74
CA LEU A 59 -0.87 15.90 16.89
C LEU A 59 0.58 15.98 17.38
N VAL A 60 1.06 17.18 17.74
CA VAL A 60 2.40 17.34 18.32
C VAL A 60 2.53 16.50 19.58
N GLN A 61 1.58 16.61 20.51
CA GLN A 61 1.57 15.82 21.75
C GLN A 61 1.52 14.31 21.48
N ALA A 62 0.76 13.87 20.47
CA ALA A 62 0.69 12.46 20.10
C ALA A 62 2.00 11.92 19.52
N PHE A 63 2.81 12.78 18.91
CA PHE A 63 4.07 12.42 18.25
C PHE A 63 5.30 12.60 19.13
N GLU A 64 5.17 13.21 20.32
CA GLU A 64 6.25 13.31 21.30
C GLU A 64 6.82 11.93 21.66
N GLY A 65 8.15 11.80 21.52
CA GLY A 65 8.88 10.56 21.81
C GLY A 65 8.75 9.46 20.74
N GLN A 66 8.05 9.72 19.63
CA GLN A 66 7.99 8.81 18.48
C GLN A 66 9.22 9.01 17.58
N ASP A 67 9.77 7.91 17.08
CA ASP A 67 10.87 7.96 16.11
C ASP A 67 10.34 8.04 14.67
N ALA A 68 9.22 7.38 14.39
CA ALA A 68 8.60 7.34 13.07
C ALA A 68 7.08 7.56 13.14
N VAL A 69 6.56 8.24 12.12
CA VAL A 69 5.11 8.38 11.89
C VAL A 69 4.76 7.72 10.55
N ILE A 70 3.76 6.85 10.54
CA ILE A 70 3.27 6.17 9.34
C ILE A 70 1.83 6.61 9.06
N ALA A 71 1.57 7.13 7.86
CA ALA A 71 0.26 7.54 7.42
C ALA A 71 -0.45 6.43 6.62
N ALA A 72 -1.00 5.43 7.31
CA ALA A 72 -1.83 4.37 6.72
C ALA A 72 -3.30 4.83 6.59
N VAL A 73 -3.52 5.99 5.97
CA VAL A 73 -4.84 6.64 5.84
C VAL A 73 -5.51 6.31 4.51
N GLY A 74 -6.85 6.26 4.51
CA GLY A 74 -7.63 6.03 3.28
C GLY A 74 -7.69 7.26 2.36
N PHE A 75 -8.21 7.06 1.14
CA PHE A 75 -8.25 8.09 0.09
C PHE A 75 -8.82 9.44 0.55
N GLY A 76 -9.89 9.45 1.35
CA GLY A 76 -10.53 10.67 1.83
C GLY A 76 -9.70 11.50 2.82
N ALA A 77 -8.53 11.03 3.24
CA ALA A 77 -7.64 11.72 4.17
C ALA A 77 -6.21 11.91 3.62
N LEU A 78 -5.99 11.69 2.31
CA LEU A 78 -4.66 11.81 1.71
C LEU A 78 -4.13 13.25 1.73
N GLY A 79 -4.97 14.24 1.43
CA GLY A 79 -4.60 15.67 1.48
C GLY A 79 -4.32 16.21 2.88
N ASP A 80 -4.73 15.48 3.91
CA ASP A 80 -4.62 15.85 5.32
C ASP A 80 -3.27 15.46 5.96
N GLN A 81 -2.32 14.94 5.17
CA GLN A 81 -1.05 14.46 5.70
C GLN A 81 -0.07 15.59 6.02
N LYS A 82 -0.18 16.76 5.38
CA LYS A 82 0.72 17.91 5.63
C LYS A 82 0.70 18.36 7.08
N LYS A 83 -0.47 18.42 7.73
CA LYS A 83 -0.57 18.70 9.18
C LYS A 83 0.07 17.63 10.05
N LEU A 84 0.09 16.36 9.61
CA LEU A 84 0.80 15.29 10.32
C LEU A 84 2.31 15.51 10.20
N ILE A 85 2.79 15.91 9.03
CA ILE A 85 4.21 16.21 8.78
C ILE A 85 4.65 17.41 9.61
N ASP A 86 3.89 18.51 9.61
CA ASP A 86 4.14 19.69 10.45
C ASP A 86 4.28 19.33 11.93
N ALA A 87 3.36 18.50 12.43
CA ALA A 87 3.39 18.03 13.81
C ALA A 87 4.58 17.10 14.08
N ALA A 88 4.92 16.22 13.14
CA ALA A 88 6.05 15.30 13.24
C ALA A 88 7.38 16.08 13.30
N ILE A 89 7.55 17.10 12.45
CA ILE A 89 8.71 18.01 12.48
C ILE A 89 8.80 18.71 13.85
N LYS A 90 7.70 19.30 14.32
CA LYS A 90 7.67 19.98 15.63
C LYS A 90 7.98 19.04 16.81
N ALA A 91 7.55 17.79 16.72
CA ALA A 91 7.83 16.76 17.72
C ALA A 91 9.22 16.08 17.54
N SER A 92 10.04 16.55 16.59
CA SER A 92 11.38 16.00 16.29
C SER A 92 11.37 14.51 15.88
N VAL A 93 10.31 14.07 15.20
CA VAL A 93 10.22 12.74 14.59
C VAL A 93 11.30 12.60 13.52
N LYS A 94 11.93 11.43 13.45
CA LYS A 94 13.10 11.19 12.57
C LYS A 94 12.72 10.88 11.13
N VAL A 95 11.60 10.19 10.93
CA VAL A 95 11.14 9.74 9.60
C VAL A 95 9.62 9.70 9.50
N PHE A 96 9.09 10.14 8.36
CA PHE A 96 7.68 10.06 8.00
C PHE A 96 7.45 9.12 6.82
N LEU A 97 6.46 8.23 6.91
CA LEU A 97 6.05 7.36 5.81
C LEU A 97 4.68 7.82 5.29
N PRO A 98 4.62 8.50 4.13
CA PRO A 98 3.36 8.93 3.54
C PRO A 98 2.54 7.76 3.01
N GLY A 99 1.25 8.01 2.76
CA GLY A 99 0.27 7.05 2.23
C GLY A 99 0.52 6.62 0.77
N GLU A 100 1.69 6.07 0.46
CA GLU A 100 2.10 5.62 -0.88
C GLU A 100 1.66 4.17 -1.16
N PHE A 101 2.12 3.21 -0.36
CA PHE A 101 1.80 1.77 -0.25
C PHE A 101 1.13 1.05 -1.45
N GLY A 102 1.43 1.40 -2.70
CA GLY A 102 0.61 0.96 -3.82
C GLY A 102 1.32 1.10 -5.16
N SER A 103 0.59 1.57 -6.17
CA SER A 103 1.15 1.89 -7.50
C SER A 103 2.18 3.03 -7.42
N ASP A 104 3.14 3.04 -8.34
CA ASP A 104 4.20 4.05 -8.43
C ASP A 104 3.66 5.43 -8.83
N THR A 105 3.45 6.30 -7.84
CA THR A 105 2.98 7.67 -8.05
C THR A 105 4.08 8.60 -8.58
N THR A 106 5.33 8.14 -8.72
CA THR A 106 6.38 8.94 -9.37
C THR A 106 6.20 9.00 -10.89
N ASN A 107 5.42 8.06 -11.45
CA ASN A 107 5.17 7.99 -12.87
C ASN A 107 4.14 9.06 -13.32
N PRO A 108 4.49 9.94 -14.29
CA PRO A 108 3.57 10.99 -14.77
C PRO A 108 2.26 10.47 -15.35
N TYR A 109 2.27 9.27 -15.95
CA TYR A 109 1.04 8.65 -16.45
C TYR A 109 0.09 8.32 -15.30
N ILE A 110 0.59 7.67 -14.24
CA ILE A 110 -0.21 7.33 -13.06
C ILE A 110 -0.74 8.61 -12.38
N GLN A 111 0.09 9.65 -12.29
CA GLN A 111 -0.30 10.95 -11.74
C GLN A 111 -1.48 11.58 -12.48
N SER A 112 -1.46 11.53 -13.80
CA SER A 112 -2.54 12.09 -14.63
C SER A 112 -3.78 11.20 -14.69
N ALA A 113 -3.62 9.88 -14.58
CA ALA A 113 -4.72 8.93 -14.71
C ALA A 113 -5.54 8.78 -13.42
N LEU A 114 -4.91 8.85 -12.25
CA LEU A 114 -5.59 8.58 -10.98
C LEU A 114 -5.96 9.88 -10.24
N PRO A 115 -7.23 10.05 -9.84
CA PRO A 115 -7.70 11.31 -9.24
C PRO A 115 -7.04 11.66 -7.90
N PHE A 116 -6.52 10.66 -7.17
CA PHE A 116 -5.86 10.85 -5.88
C PHE A 116 -4.33 10.97 -5.99
N ALA A 117 -3.74 10.74 -7.17
CA ALA A 117 -2.28 10.72 -7.30
C ALA A 117 -1.68 12.12 -7.12
N GLY A 118 -2.41 13.18 -7.51
CA GLY A 118 -2.01 14.57 -7.22
C GLY A 118 -1.88 14.85 -5.72
N ASP A 119 -2.83 14.38 -4.91
CA ASP A 119 -2.76 14.55 -3.44
C ASP A 119 -1.52 13.87 -2.87
N LYS A 120 -1.26 12.61 -3.30
CA LYS A 120 -0.09 11.82 -2.91
C LYS A 120 1.23 12.50 -3.28
N SER A 121 1.39 12.88 -4.55
CA SER A 121 2.58 13.59 -5.03
C SER A 121 2.80 14.90 -4.26
N SER A 122 1.73 15.65 -3.97
CA SER A 122 1.84 16.90 -3.22
C SER A 122 2.32 16.73 -1.78
N VAL A 123 2.09 15.56 -1.17
CA VAL A 123 2.57 15.22 0.17
C VAL A 123 4.05 14.86 0.11
N VAL A 124 4.47 14.09 -0.90
CA VAL A 124 5.88 13.77 -1.10
C VAL A 124 6.70 15.00 -1.44
N ASP A 125 6.21 15.88 -2.31
CA ASP A 125 6.90 17.14 -2.64
C ASP A 125 7.02 18.04 -1.41
N TYR A 126 5.99 18.08 -0.57
CA TYR A 126 6.08 18.75 0.72
C TYR A 126 7.15 18.13 1.64
N LEU A 127 7.29 16.80 1.67
CA LEU A 127 8.38 16.14 2.42
C LEU A 127 9.76 16.47 1.85
N LYS A 128 9.91 16.49 0.52
CA LYS A 128 11.15 16.89 -0.16
C LYS A 128 11.61 18.29 0.24
N ASP A 129 10.67 19.24 0.29
CA ASP A 129 10.93 20.62 0.72
C ASP A 129 11.38 20.70 2.20
N HIS A 130 11.15 19.65 3.00
CA HIS A 130 11.44 19.58 4.43
C HIS A 130 12.50 18.52 4.79
N GLU A 131 13.27 18.00 3.82
CA GLU A 131 14.30 16.96 4.07
C GLU A 131 15.40 17.39 5.04
N SER A 132 15.62 18.69 5.20
CA SER A 132 16.54 19.24 6.21
C SER A 132 16.02 19.11 7.65
N GLN A 133 14.73 18.81 7.83
CA GLN A 133 14.02 18.75 9.11
C GLN A 133 13.53 17.34 9.44
N ILE A 134 13.13 16.54 8.44
CA ILE A 134 12.59 15.19 8.63
C ILE A 134 12.92 14.30 7.43
N ASN A 135 13.27 13.04 7.66
CA ASN A 135 13.43 12.08 6.57
C ASN A 135 12.06 11.55 6.12
N TRP A 136 11.99 10.97 4.92
CA TRP A 136 10.80 10.26 4.47
C TRP A 136 11.11 8.94 3.77
N VAL A 137 10.14 8.03 3.73
CA VAL A 137 10.23 6.79 2.92
C VAL A 137 8.89 6.51 2.26
N GLY A 138 8.83 6.60 0.93
CA GLY A 138 7.66 6.20 0.16
C GLY A 138 7.73 4.72 -0.20
N ILE A 139 6.74 3.91 0.18
CA ILE A 139 6.73 2.48 -0.15
C ILE A 139 5.87 2.24 -1.39
N ILE A 140 6.45 1.61 -2.41
CA ILE A 140 5.74 1.15 -3.60
C ILE A 140 5.68 -0.37 -3.55
N SER A 141 4.48 -0.93 -3.40
CA SER A 141 4.28 -2.37 -3.21
C SER A 141 3.49 -3.03 -4.34
N GLY A 142 2.97 -2.24 -5.28
CA GLY A 142 1.91 -2.70 -6.18
C GLY A 142 0.61 -3.02 -5.42
N PRO A 143 -0.36 -3.69 -6.06
CA PRO A 143 -1.61 -4.06 -5.43
C PRO A 143 -1.42 -5.12 -4.33
N PHE A 144 -2.27 -5.04 -3.30
CA PHE A 144 -2.28 -5.97 -2.19
C PHE A 144 -2.80 -7.34 -2.63
N PHE A 145 -1.93 -8.34 -2.67
CA PHE A 145 -2.18 -9.61 -3.33
C PHE A 145 -3.27 -10.42 -2.64
N ASP A 146 -3.10 -10.70 -1.36
CA ASP A 146 -4.05 -11.40 -0.48
C ASP A 146 -5.42 -10.69 -0.42
N MET A 147 -5.43 -9.37 -0.28
CA MET A 147 -6.67 -8.58 -0.33
C MET A 147 -7.33 -8.65 -1.72
N GLY A 148 -6.53 -8.63 -2.79
CA GLY A 148 -6.98 -8.70 -4.17
C GLY A 148 -7.57 -10.04 -4.57
N LEU A 149 -7.01 -11.13 -4.06
CA LEU A 149 -7.58 -12.47 -4.17
C LEU A 149 -8.89 -12.57 -3.39
N THR A 150 -8.95 -11.99 -2.19
CA THR A 150 -10.14 -12.02 -1.33
C THR A 150 -11.31 -11.23 -1.90
N ALA A 151 -11.02 -10.06 -2.48
CA ALA A 151 -12.01 -9.14 -3.03
C ALA A 151 -12.25 -9.28 -4.54
N GLY A 152 -11.44 -10.09 -5.24
CA GLY A 152 -11.58 -10.36 -6.68
C GLY A 152 -11.07 -9.24 -7.61
N PHE A 153 -10.35 -8.24 -7.09
CA PHE A 153 -9.95 -7.07 -7.90
C PHE A 153 -8.73 -7.33 -8.80
N LEU A 154 -8.10 -8.49 -8.72
CA LEU A 154 -7.01 -8.91 -9.64
C LEU A 154 -7.54 -9.60 -10.92
N GLY A 155 -8.86 -9.61 -11.10
CA GLY A 155 -9.54 -10.21 -12.25
C GLY A 155 -9.77 -11.71 -12.12
N VAL A 156 -9.53 -12.31 -10.94
CA VAL A 156 -9.94 -13.69 -10.62
C VAL A 156 -10.73 -13.65 -9.32
N ASP A 157 -12.05 -13.86 -9.41
CA ASP A 157 -12.95 -13.85 -8.26
C ASP A 157 -13.18 -15.28 -7.75
N LEU A 158 -12.55 -15.59 -6.62
CA LEU A 158 -12.58 -16.90 -5.99
C LEU A 158 -13.97 -17.27 -5.45
N LYS A 159 -14.85 -16.29 -5.15
CA LYS A 159 -16.19 -16.54 -4.62
C LYS A 159 -17.18 -16.85 -5.73
N THR A 160 -17.20 -16.01 -6.77
CA THR A 160 -18.16 -16.15 -7.87
C THR A 160 -17.69 -17.09 -8.98
N LYS A 161 -16.43 -17.54 -8.94
CA LYS A 161 -15.79 -18.36 -9.97
C LYS A 161 -15.83 -17.68 -11.34
N LYS A 162 -15.60 -16.37 -11.35
CA LYS A 162 -15.50 -15.55 -12.57
C LYS A 162 -14.10 -15.01 -12.72
N ALA A 163 -13.64 -14.91 -13.95
CA ALA A 163 -12.37 -14.29 -14.29
C ALA A 163 -12.56 -13.26 -15.42
N THR A 164 -11.93 -12.10 -15.25
CA THR A 164 -11.83 -11.04 -16.25
C THR A 164 -10.36 -10.89 -16.63
N LEU A 165 -10.02 -11.30 -17.85
CA LEU A 165 -8.67 -11.22 -18.40
C LEU A 165 -8.52 -9.95 -19.23
N TYR A 166 -7.65 -9.06 -18.77
CA TYR A 166 -7.36 -7.79 -19.42
C TYR A 166 -6.23 -7.97 -20.44
N ASP A 167 -6.43 -7.45 -21.65
CA ASP A 167 -5.46 -7.50 -22.75
C ASP A 167 -4.88 -8.90 -23.02
N GLY A 168 -5.64 -9.96 -22.76
CA GLY A 168 -5.22 -11.36 -22.93
C GLY A 168 -4.61 -12.03 -21.69
N GLY A 169 -4.39 -11.31 -20.59
CA GLY A 169 -4.09 -11.90 -19.28
C GLY A 169 -2.63 -12.26 -19.00
N ASP A 170 -1.71 -11.97 -19.92
CA ASP A 170 -0.27 -12.26 -19.80
C ASP A 170 0.60 -11.06 -19.41
N VAL A 171 0.01 -9.94 -19.03
CA VAL A 171 0.76 -8.77 -18.54
C VAL A 171 1.34 -9.08 -17.15
N PRO A 172 2.67 -8.98 -16.97
CA PRO A 172 3.28 -9.14 -15.65
C PRO A 172 2.82 -8.04 -14.70
N LEU A 173 2.44 -8.45 -13.49
CA LEU A 173 2.05 -7.55 -12.41
C LEU A 173 2.81 -7.94 -11.14
N THR A 174 3.58 -7.00 -10.61
CA THR A 174 4.25 -7.16 -9.32
C THR A 174 3.25 -6.88 -8.20
N VAL A 175 3.10 -7.81 -7.27
CA VAL A 175 2.11 -7.76 -6.19
C VAL A 175 2.77 -8.02 -4.83
N SER A 176 2.17 -7.49 -3.76
CA SER A 176 2.65 -7.71 -2.39
C SER A 176 1.52 -8.14 -1.48
N THR A 177 1.71 -9.11 -0.60
CA THR A 177 0.78 -9.35 0.51
C THR A 177 0.87 -8.20 1.52
N LEU A 178 -0.17 -8.03 2.34
CA LEU A 178 -0.10 -7.10 3.48
C LEU A 178 1.03 -7.49 4.45
N GLY A 179 1.38 -8.77 4.53
CA GLY A 179 2.52 -9.26 5.30
C GLY A 179 3.87 -8.81 4.75
N GLN A 180 4.08 -8.93 3.44
CA GLN A 180 5.29 -8.45 2.80
C GLN A 180 5.41 -6.93 2.91
N LEU A 181 4.29 -6.21 2.80
CA LEU A 181 4.25 -4.78 3.03
C LEU A 181 4.72 -4.39 4.44
N GLY A 182 4.21 -5.08 5.46
CA GLY A 182 4.63 -4.89 6.85
C GLY A 182 6.13 -5.15 7.05
N ARG A 183 6.65 -6.24 6.48
CA ARG A 183 8.09 -6.56 6.50
C ARG A 183 8.92 -5.51 5.77
N GLY A 184 8.46 -5.03 4.61
CA GLY A 184 9.15 -4.00 3.84
C GLY A 184 9.22 -2.65 4.57
N VAL A 185 8.14 -2.25 5.24
CA VAL A 185 8.13 -1.06 6.11
C VAL A 185 9.12 -1.24 7.27
N ALA A 186 9.06 -2.38 7.97
CA ALA A 186 9.96 -2.67 9.08
C ALA A 186 11.44 -2.67 8.65
N ALA A 187 11.75 -3.31 7.51
CA ALA A 187 13.09 -3.33 6.95
C ALA A 187 13.57 -1.94 6.54
N SER A 188 12.68 -1.10 5.98
CA SER A 188 13.02 0.29 5.64
C SER A 188 13.35 1.11 6.88
N LEU A 189 12.57 0.99 7.95
CA LEU A 189 12.84 1.69 9.21
C LEU A 189 14.16 1.25 9.86
N ARG A 190 14.54 -0.03 9.72
CA ARG A 190 15.82 -0.57 10.23
C ARG A 190 17.02 -0.14 9.41
N ASN A 191 16.84 0.09 8.11
CA ASN A 191 17.89 0.47 7.15
C ASN A 191 17.71 1.92 6.69
N LEU A 192 17.35 2.82 7.62
CA LEU A 192 16.99 4.20 7.29
C LEU A 192 18.14 4.97 6.63
N ASP A 193 19.39 4.63 6.93
CA ASP A 193 20.57 5.14 6.25
C ASP A 193 20.56 4.88 4.73
N GLN A 194 19.90 3.81 4.30
CA GLN A 194 19.78 3.43 2.91
C GLN A 194 18.47 3.89 2.26
N THR A 195 17.38 3.93 3.03
CA THR A 195 16.02 4.19 2.52
C THR A 195 15.53 5.62 2.72
N ALA A 196 16.16 6.42 3.57
CA ALA A 196 15.76 7.81 3.79
C ALA A 196 15.74 8.60 2.47
N ASN A 197 14.67 9.39 2.34
CA ASN A 197 14.34 10.30 1.24
C ASN A 197 14.22 9.59 -0.12
N LYS A 198 13.66 8.38 -0.11
CA LYS A 198 13.53 7.55 -1.30
C LYS A 198 12.18 6.85 -1.39
N PHE A 199 11.84 6.51 -2.63
CA PHE A 199 10.87 5.47 -2.91
C PHE A 199 11.55 4.10 -2.82
N VAL A 200 10.95 3.20 -2.05
CA VAL A 200 11.40 1.82 -1.84
C VAL A 200 10.37 0.90 -2.46
N TYR A 201 10.81 0.15 -3.47
CA TYR A 201 9.97 -0.79 -4.21
C TYR A 201 10.13 -2.17 -3.58
N ILE A 202 9.02 -2.81 -3.25
CA ILE A 202 8.99 -4.14 -2.64
C ILE A 202 7.99 -5.03 -3.37
N SER A 203 8.17 -6.34 -3.26
CA SER A 203 7.22 -7.30 -3.81
C SER A 203 7.16 -8.59 -3.04
N SER A 204 6.02 -9.25 -3.11
CA SER A 204 5.94 -10.67 -2.76
C SER A 204 6.36 -11.52 -3.95
N THR A 205 5.78 -11.24 -5.11
CA THR A 205 5.93 -12.02 -6.34
C THR A 205 5.44 -11.23 -7.55
N THR A 206 5.74 -11.73 -8.74
CA THR A 206 5.14 -11.27 -10.01
C THR A 206 4.17 -12.33 -10.53
N ILE A 207 2.98 -11.90 -10.93
CA ILE A 207 1.93 -12.77 -11.46
C ILE A 207 1.53 -12.35 -12.88
N THR A 208 0.81 -13.23 -13.57
CA THR A 208 -0.07 -12.87 -14.70
C THR A 208 -1.47 -13.39 -14.39
N GLN A 209 -2.50 -12.82 -15.01
CA GLN A 209 -3.88 -13.26 -14.76
C GLN A 209 -4.12 -14.69 -15.26
N ASN A 210 -3.49 -15.11 -16.36
CA ASN A 210 -3.57 -16.48 -16.84
C ASN A 210 -2.98 -17.48 -15.84
N ARG A 211 -1.79 -17.19 -15.28
CA ARG A 211 -1.19 -18.05 -14.25
C ARG A 211 -2.02 -18.07 -12.96
N LEU A 212 -2.54 -16.91 -12.56
CA LEU A 212 -3.39 -16.82 -11.39
C LEU A 212 -4.69 -17.62 -11.56
N LEU A 213 -5.31 -17.53 -12.75
CA LEU A 213 -6.50 -18.30 -13.10
C LEU A 213 -6.21 -19.81 -13.08
N GLU A 214 -5.14 -20.25 -13.73
CA GLU A 214 -4.72 -21.67 -13.73
C GLU A 214 -4.52 -22.19 -12.31
N ALA A 215 -3.81 -21.43 -11.47
CA ALA A 215 -3.60 -21.76 -10.07
C ALA A 215 -4.94 -21.81 -9.31
N ALA A 216 -5.83 -20.85 -9.51
CA ALA A 216 -7.14 -20.82 -8.85
C ALA A 216 -8.01 -22.02 -9.24
N GLU A 217 -8.01 -22.41 -10.50
CA GLU A 217 -8.73 -23.61 -10.96
C GLU A 217 -8.17 -24.89 -10.34
N LYS A 218 -6.84 -24.99 -10.26
CA LYS A 218 -6.14 -26.13 -9.65
C LYS A 218 -6.44 -26.25 -8.16
N VAL A 219 -6.32 -25.16 -7.41
CA VAL A 219 -6.53 -25.14 -5.95
C VAL A 219 -7.99 -25.40 -5.59
N THR A 220 -8.93 -24.85 -6.37
CA THR A 220 -10.36 -24.98 -6.06
C THR A 220 -11.01 -26.21 -6.68
N GLY A 221 -10.37 -26.86 -7.66
CA GLY A 221 -10.96 -27.93 -8.45
C GLY A 221 -12.18 -27.51 -9.28
N LYS A 222 -12.32 -26.20 -9.57
CA LYS A 222 -13.44 -25.61 -10.30
C LYS A 222 -12.95 -24.84 -11.51
N LYS A 223 -13.71 -24.89 -12.61
CA LYS A 223 -13.52 -24.01 -13.76
C LYS A 223 -14.18 -22.66 -13.52
N PHE A 224 -13.59 -21.61 -14.08
CA PHE A 224 -14.10 -20.24 -13.96
C PHE A 224 -14.75 -19.80 -15.28
N GLU A 225 -15.78 -18.96 -15.17
CA GLU A 225 -16.35 -18.26 -16.32
C GLU A 225 -15.41 -17.12 -16.71
N VAL A 226 -14.82 -17.20 -17.91
CA VAL A 226 -13.80 -16.24 -18.36
C VAL A 226 -14.41 -15.19 -19.30
N THR A 227 -14.15 -13.92 -19.00
CA THR A 227 -14.46 -12.77 -19.86
C THR A 227 -13.15 -12.08 -20.26
N HIS A 228 -13.05 -11.65 -21.51
CA HIS A 228 -11.91 -10.89 -22.00
C HIS A 228 -12.30 -9.41 -22.18
N VAL A 229 -11.46 -8.50 -21.70
CA VAL A 229 -11.71 -7.05 -21.73
C VAL A 229 -10.42 -6.34 -22.16
N SER A 230 -10.52 -5.25 -22.92
CA SER A 230 -9.34 -4.40 -23.18
C SER A 230 -9.14 -3.40 -22.06
N THR A 231 -7.88 -3.10 -21.71
CA THR A 231 -7.59 -2.06 -20.71
C THR A 231 -7.99 -0.67 -21.20
N ALA A 232 -7.97 -0.43 -22.51
CA ALA A 232 -8.51 0.79 -23.11
C ALA A 232 -10.01 0.99 -22.80
N GLU A 233 -10.80 -0.08 -22.91
CA GLU A 233 -12.24 -0.03 -22.58
C GLU A 233 -12.48 0.25 -21.10
N ILE A 234 -11.81 -0.47 -20.20
CA ILE A 234 -12.03 -0.30 -18.76
C ILE A 234 -11.53 1.07 -18.28
N ARG A 235 -10.48 1.61 -18.88
CA ARG A 235 -9.99 2.97 -18.62
C ARG A 235 -11.03 4.03 -19.01
N GLY A 236 -11.65 3.90 -20.19
CA GLY A 236 -12.75 4.78 -20.61
C GLY A 236 -13.94 4.73 -19.65
N LYS A 237 -14.34 3.51 -19.23
CA LYS A 237 -15.41 3.31 -18.23
C LYS A 237 -15.06 3.94 -16.88
N GLY A 238 -13.80 3.81 -16.45
CA GLY A 238 -13.32 4.40 -15.21
C GLY A 238 -13.50 5.92 -15.18
N TYR A 239 -13.09 6.61 -16.25
CA TYR A 239 -13.29 8.06 -16.36
C TYR A 239 -14.77 8.46 -16.43
N GLU A 240 -15.60 7.72 -17.17
CA GLU A 240 -17.05 8.00 -17.24
C GLU A 240 -17.73 7.82 -15.87
N LYS A 241 -17.37 6.79 -15.11
CA LYS A 241 -17.87 6.61 -13.74
C LYS A 241 -17.48 7.79 -12.84
N LEU A 242 -16.21 8.20 -12.87
CA LEU A 242 -15.74 9.32 -12.07
C LEU A 242 -16.43 10.65 -12.43
N LYS A 243 -16.68 10.89 -13.72
CA LYS A 243 -17.44 12.05 -14.20
C LYS A 243 -18.87 12.08 -13.65
N ASN A 244 -19.44 10.91 -13.37
CA ASN A 244 -20.76 10.75 -12.77
C ASN A 244 -20.72 10.57 -11.24
N HIS A 245 -19.60 10.90 -10.58
CA HIS A 245 -19.39 10.75 -9.14
C HIS A 245 -19.49 9.31 -8.62
N ASP A 246 -19.33 8.31 -9.50
CA ASP A 246 -19.16 6.90 -9.12
C ASP A 246 -17.67 6.60 -8.90
N TYR A 247 -17.27 6.57 -7.63
CA TYR A 247 -15.89 6.32 -7.22
C TYR A 247 -15.41 4.88 -7.45
N SER A 248 -16.28 3.94 -7.85
CA SER A 248 -15.84 2.61 -8.30
C SER A 248 -14.98 2.69 -9.57
N GLY A 249 -15.08 3.78 -10.34
CA GLY A 249 -14.22 4.05 -11.49
C GLY A 249 -12.73 4.14 -11.15
N VAL A 250 -12.36 4.40 -9.90
CA VAL A 250 -10.96 4.35 -9.45
C VAL A 250 -10.37 2.95 -9.63
N LEU A 251 -11.13 1.90 -9.30
CA LEU A 251 -10.66 0.53 -9.45
C LEU A 251 -10.49 0.16 -10.93
N ASP A 252 -11.42 0.59 -11.78
CA ASP A 252 -11.33 0.39 -13.23
C ASP A 252 -10.04 1.01 -13.81
N LEU A 253 -9.70 2.23 -13.38
CA LEU A 253 -8.46 2.89 -13.78
C LEU A 253 -7.22 2.17 -13.26
N LEU A 254 -7.22 1.74 -11.99
CA LEU A 254 -6.13 0.96 -11.41
C LEU A 254 -5.91 -0.36 -12.17
N GLN A 255 -6.96 -1.10 -12.46
CA GLN A 255 -6.88 -2.34 -13.25
C GLN A 255 -6.37 -2.07 -14.67
N SER A 256 -6.77 -0.95 -15.29
CA SER A 256 -6.23 -0.56 -16.60
C SER A 256 -4.72 -0.29 -16.58
N ILE A 257 -4.19 0.24 -15.47
CA ILE A 257 -2.77 0.51 -15.27
C ILE A 257 -2.01 -0.79 -14.98
N TRP A 258 -2.54 -1.60 -14.07
CA TRP A 258 -1.89 -2.85 -13.62
C TRP A 258 -1.75 -3.87 -14.74
N PHE A 259 -2.77 -3.97 -15.61
CA PHE A 259 -2.83 -4.98 -16.67
C PHE A 259 -2.68 -4.39 -18.08
N GLY A 260 -2.31 -3.11 -18.21
CA GLY A 260 -2.21 -2.42 -19.49
C GLY A 260 -0.95 -2.80 -20.26
N LYS A 261 -1.10 -3.51 -21.38
CA LYS A 261 0.03 -3.85 -22.27
C LYS A 261 0.72 -2.62 -22.85
N ASP A 262 -0.04 -1.56 -23.05
CA ASP A 262 0.40 -0.28 -23.62
C ASP A 262 1.30 0.51 -22.68
N THR A 263 1.10 0.37 -21.38
CA THR A 263 1.84 1.14 -20.37
C THR A 263 2.90 0.32 -19.65
N ASN A 264 2.66 -0.97 -19.41
CA ASN A 264 3.52 -1.88 -18.65
C ASN A 264 3.94 -1.33 -17.28
N LEU A 265 3.04 -0.61 -16.59
CA LEU A 265 3.32 0.08 -15.32
C LEU A 265 3.03 -0.77 -14.08
N GLY A 266 2.56 -2.00 -14.25
CA GLY A 266 2.36 -2.96 -13.17
C GLY A 266 3.61 -3.77 -12.81
N ASP A 267 4.62 -3.79 -13.68
CA ASP A 267 5.85 -4.57 -13.48
C ASP A 267 6.96 -3.71 -12.87
N HIS A 268 7.29 -3.98 -11.61
CA HIS A 268 8.35 -3.31 -10.87
C HIS A 268 9.59 -4.19 -10.68
N THR A 269 9.69 -5.34 -11.34
CA THR A 269 10.78 -6.32 -11.13
C THR A 269 12.18 -5.70 -11.27
N GLY A 270 12.36 -4.74 -12.17
CA GLY A 270 13.62 -4.01 -12.36
C GLY A 270 13.94 -2.93 -11.31
N LEU A 271 13.04 -2.67 -10.36
CA LEU A 271 13.15 -1.58 -9.38
C LEU A 271 13.25 -2.08 -7.93
N LEU A 272 13.09 -3.39 -7.70
CA LEU A 272 12.91 -3.99 -6.38
C LEU A 272 14.10 -3.81 -5.43
N TRP A 273 13.78 -3.57 -4.16
CA TRP A 273 14.73 -3.45 -3.05
C TRP A 273 14.76 -4.69 -2.18
N ASP A 274 13.98 -5.73 -2.50
CA ASP A 274 13.78 -6.91 -1.67
C ASP A 274 15.10 -7.57 -1.24
N GLU A 275 16.00 -7.88 -2.18
CA GLU A 275 17.31 -8.46 -1.87
C GLU A 275 18.15 -7.55 -0.97
N LYS A 276 18.19 -6.25 -1.31
CA LYS A 276 18.95 -5.23 -0.56
C LYS A 276 18.46 -5.08 0.88
N LEU A 277 17.15 -5.26 1.11
CA LEU A 277 16.52 -5.15 2.42
C LEU A 277 16.38 -6.51 3.14
N GLY A 278 16.84 -7.60 2.53
CA GLY A 278 16.72 -8.96 3.08
C GLY A 278 15.27 -9.46 3.15
N LEU A 279 14.39 -8.96 2.27
CA LEU A 279 13.02 -9.42 2.16
C LEU A 279 12.99 -10.71 1.34
N THR A 280 12.38 -11.75 1.91
CA THR A 280 12.20 -13.03 1.20
C THR A 280 10.96 -12.94 0.30
N PRO A 281 11.06 -13.34 -0.98
CA PRO A 281 9.89 -13.47 -1.86
C PRO A 281 8.87 -14.48 -1.31
N GLU A 282 7.60 -14.30 -1.65
CA GLU A 282 6.54 -15.25 -1.31
C GLU A 282 6.08 -16.00 -2.55
N SER A 283 5.66 -17.26 -2.37
CA SER A 283 5.08 -18.05 -3.45
C SER A 283 3.66 -17.57 -3.77
N ALA A 284 3.39 -17.29 -5.05
CA ALA A 284 2.05 -16.94 -5.50
C ALA A 284 1.03 -18.05 -5.17
N ASP A 285 1.45 -19.30 -5.35
CA ASP A 285 0.63 -20.48 -5.08
C ASP A 285 0.33 -20.59 -3.58
N ASP A 286 1.31 -20.41 -2.70
CA ASP A 286 1.11 -20.57 -1.25
C ASP A 286 0.17 -19.50 -0.70
N VAL A 287 0.31 -18.25 -1.16
CA VAL A 287 -0.61 -17.16 -0.80
C VAL A 287 -2.02 -17.48 -1.30
N LEU A 288 -2.16 -17.96 -2.53
CA LEU A 288 -3.46 -18.35 -3.08
C LEU A 288 -4.09 -19.50 -2.27
N HIS A 289 -3.35 -20.54 -1.92
CA HIS A 289 -3.84 -21.64 -1.09
C HIS A 289 -4.31 -21.14 0.27
N SER A 290 -3.54 -20.24 0.91
CA SER A 290 -3.89 -19.63 2.19
C SER A 290 -5.20 -18.84 2.10
N VAL A 291 -5.37 -18.02 1.05
CA VAL A 291 -6.61 -17.26 0.84
C VAL A 291 -7.79 -18.20 0.56
N VAL A 292 -7.62 -19.24 -0.26
CA VAL A 292 -8.70 -20.19 -0.55
C VAL A 292 -9.12 -20.95 0.70
N ALA A 293 -8.19 -21.32 1.58
CA ALA A 293 -8.49 -21.99 2.85
C ALA A 293 -9.26 -21.11 3.85
N SER A 294 -9.37 -19.80 3.59
CA SER A 294 -10.12 -18.86 4.43
C SER A 294 -11.59 -18.67 4.04
N PHE A 295 -12.03 -19.28 2.91
CA PHE A 295 -13.43 -19.30 2.46
C PHE A 295 -14.17 -20.57 2.89
#